data_AF-A0A5S3QL39-F1
#
_entry.id   AF-A0A5S3QL39-F1
#
_cell.length_a   1.000
_cell.length_b   1.000
_cell.length_c   1.000
_cell.angle_alpha   90.00
_cell.angle_beta   90.00
_cell.angle_gamma   90.00
#
_symmetry.space_group_name_H-M   'P 1'
#
loop_
_entity.id
_entity.type
_entity.pdbx_description
1 polymer ?
#
loop_
_entity_poly.entity_id
_entity_poly.type
_entity_poly.pdbx_seq_one_letter_code
_entity_poly.pdbx_strand_id
1 'polypeptide(L)'
;MVATTVKIQTKQVIMKTIKVAVVESPMLDVVEIAKENIEVEMVKMGDYIQPNEALANEEVDAHFTMHFPMMNQFNQNSDAELVEVQPIYYANFGLYAKEYDSIEEIPDDATIGIANNPANLDRSLCS
;
A
#
# COMPACT_ATOMS: atom_id res chain seq x y z
N MET A 1 -31.25 -13.54 -47.48
CA MET A 1 -30.37 -13.14 -46.36
C MET A 1 -31.25 -12.94 -45.16
N VAL A 2 -31.07 -13.70 -44.07
CA VAL A 2 -31.88 -13.57 -42.85
C VAL A 2 -31.00 -12.91 -41.79
N ALA A 3 -31.45 -11.78 -41.24
CA ALA A 3 -30.77 -11.13 -40.13
C ALA A 3 -31.35 -11.66 -38.80
N THR A 4 -30.47 -12.11 -37.91
CA THR A 4 -30.83 -12.44 -36.52
C THR A 4 -30.62 -11.19 -35.68
N THR A 5 -31.69 -10.74 -35.02
CA THR A 5 -31.64 -9.63 -34.06
C THR A 5 -31.71 -10.18 -32.65
N VAL A 6 -30.80 -9.78 -31.77
CA VAL A 6 -30.81 -10.11 -30.33
C VAL A 6 -31.19 -8.85 -29.54
N LYS A 7 -32.06 -9.00 -28.53
CA LYS A 7 -32.24 -7.97 -27.50
C LYS A 7 -31.03 -8.02 -26.57
N ILE A 8 -30.16 -7.01 -26.62
CA ILE A 8 -29.16 -6.80 -25.57
C ILE A 8 -29.92 -6.38 -24.31
N GLN A 9 -30.10 -7.31 -23.37
CA GLN A 9 -30.42 -6.95 -22.00
C GLN A 9 -29.11 -6.55 -21.33
N THR A 10 -28.88 -5.25 -21.22
CA THR A 10 -27.84 -4.73 -20.32
C THR A 10 -28.23 -5.14 -18.90
N LYS A 11 -27.60 -6.19 -18.37
CA LYS A 11 -27.56 -6.39 -16.92
C LYS A 11 -26.93 -5.13 -16.34
N GLN A 12 -27.65 -4.46 -15.46
CA GLN A 12 -27.09 -3.36 -14.68
C GLN A 12 -25.98 -3.95 -13.82
N VAL A 13 -24.73 -3.72 -14.23
CA VAL A 13 -23.58 -4.01 -13.39
C VAL A 13 -23.71 -3.05 -12.22
N ILE A 14 -24.06 -3.57 -11.05
CA ILE A 14 -23.96 -2.80 -9.81
C ILE A 14 -22.47 -2.63 -9.59
N MET A 15 -21.92 -1.49 -9.99
CA MET A 15 -20.57 -1.09 -9.60
C MET A 15 -20.62 -0.89 -8.09
N LYS A 16 -20.04 -1.82 -7.33
CA LYS A 16 -19.85 -1.63 -5.90
C LYS A 16 -18.70 -0.63 -5.74
N THR A 17 -18.95 0.51 -5.10
CA THR A 17 -17.88 1.42 -4.69
C THR A 17 -16.99 0.72 -3.65
N ILE A 18 -15.69 0.72 -3.89
CA ILE A 18 -14.69 0.12 -2.99
C ILE A 18 -14.07 1.24 -2.15
N LYS A 19 -14.11 1.13 -0.82
CA LYS A 19 -13.43 2.06 0.09
C LYS A 19 -11.98 1.66 0.28
N VAL A 20 -11.05 2.55 -0.06
CA VAL A 20 -9.62 2.27 0.01
C VAL A 20 -8.93 3.29 0.91
N ALA A 21 -8.33 2.83 2.02
CA ALA A 21 -7.52 3.69 2.86
C ALA A 21 -6.14 3.97 2.24
N VAL A 22 -5.72 5.23 2.30
CA VAL A 22 -4.50 5.79 1.69
C VAL A 22 -3.91 6.87 2.60
N VAL A 23 -2.59 7.06 2.60
CA VAL A 23 -1.93 8.07 3.45
C VAL A 23 -1.46 9.27 2.63
N GLU A 24 -0.47 9.05 1.76
CA GLU A 24 0.18 10.10 0.98
C GLU A 24 0.65 9.61 -0.39
N SER A 25 1.24 10.48 -1.20
CA SER A 25 1.88 10.08 -2.47
C SER A 25 3.11 9.20 -2.18
N PRO A 26 3.36 8.13 -2.95
CA PRO A 26 2.72 7.81 -4.23
C PRO A 26 1.45 6.96 -4.12
N MET A 27 1.03 6.54 -2.92
CA MET A 27 -0.14 5.66 -2.75
C MET A 27 -1.42 6.32 -3.24
N LEU A 28 -1.61 7.60 -2.94
CA LEU A 28 -2.72 8.40 -3.47
C LEU A 28 -2.75 8.39 -4.99
N ASP A 29 -1.60 8.62 -5.62
CA ASP A 29 -1.49 8.73 -7.08
C ASP A 29 -1.81 7.39 -7.77
N VAL A 30 -1.35 6.28 -7.19
CA VAL A 30 -1.64 4.92 -7.70
C VAL A 30 -3.13 4.60 -7.61
N VAL A 31 -3.79 4.94 -6.50
CA VAL A 31 -5.23 4.69 -6.36
C VAL A 31 -6.05 5.63 -7.25
N GLU A 32 -5.60 6.86 -7.46
CA GLU A 32 -6.27 7.78 -8.39
C GLU A 32 -6.22 7.26 -9.84
N ILE A 33 -5.09 6.67 -10.28
CA ILE A 33 -5.01 6.00 -11.59
C ILE A 33 -5.99 4.82 -11.69
N ALA A 34 -6.17 4.05 -10.62
CA ALA A 34 -7.08 2.90 -10.62
C ALA A 34 -8.55 3.30 -10.82
N LYS A 35 -8.95 4.50 -10.39
CA LYS A 35 -10.33 5.02 -10.51
C LYS A 35 -10.83 5.15 -11.95
N GLU A 36 -9.94 5.15 -12.95
CA GLU A 36 -10.35 5.14 -14.36
C GLU A 36 -11.15 3.87 -14.74
N ASN A 37 -10.96 2.78 -13.99
CA ASN A 37 -11.52 1.46 -14.33
C ASN A 37 -12.49 0.91 -13.27
N ILE A 38 -12.51 1.49 -12.06
CA ILE A 38 -13.32 1.04 -10.91
C ILE A 38 -13.84 2.23 -10.11
N GLU A 39 -15.00 2.07 -9.46
CA GLU A 39 -15.47 3.07 -8.49
C GLU A 39 -14.75 2.89 -7.15
N VAL A 40 -13.95 3.89 -6.78
CA VAL A 40 -13.20 3.91 -5.51
C VAL A 40 -13.51 5.18 -4.72
N GLU A 41 -13.83 4.98 -3.45
CA GLU A 41 -13.84 6.02 -2.43
C GLU A 41 -12.51 5.97 -1.67
N MET A 42 -11.67 6.99 -1.84
CA MET A 42 -10.41 7.08 -1.09
C MET A 42 -10.65 7.65 0.30
N VAL A 43 -10.22 6.93 1.32
CA VAL A 43 -10.26 7.35 2.72
C VAL A 43 -8.85 7.77 3.13
N LYS A 44 -8.62 9.08 3.26
CA LYS A 44 -7.29 9.59 3.62
C LYS A 44 -7.04 9.44 5.12
N MET A 45 -5.97 8.74 5.47
CA MET A 45 -5.54 8.48 6.83
C MET A 45 -4.40 9.43 7.24
N GLY A 46 -4.29 9.70 8.54
CA GLY A 46 -3.26 10.59 9.11
C GLY A 46 -1.91 9.91 9.39
N ASP A 47 -1.89 8.58 9.43
CA ASP A 47 -0.70 7.77 9.74
C ASP A 47 -0.78 6.36 9.12
N TYR A 48 0.26 5.57 9.33
CA TYR A 48 0.44 4.23 8.78
C TYR A 48 -0.05 3.08 9.69
N ILE A 49 -0.60 3.40 10.88
CA ILE A 49 -1.11 2.41 11.85
C ILE A 49 -2.60 2.22 11.64
N GLN A 50 -3.35 3.33 11.58
CA GLN A 50 -4.80 3.35 11.44
C GLN A 50 -5.36 2.56 10.24
N PRO A 51 -4.72 2.49 9.06
CA PRO A 51 -5.26 1.73 7.93
C PRO A 51 -5.50 0.24 8.22
N ASN A 52 -4.65 -0.39 9.05
CA ASN A 52 -4.79 -1.80 9.40
C ASN A 52 -5.98 -2.04 10.31
N GLU A 53 -6.17 -1.18 11.32
CA GLU A 53 -7.30 -1.23 12.24
C GLU A 53 -8.61 -0.97 11.49
N ALA A 54 -8.63 0.03 10.61
CA ALA A 54 -9.80 0.34 9.78
C ALA A 54 -10.19 -0.84 8.87
N LEU A 55 -9.22 -1.54 8.28
CA LEU A 55 -9.51 -2.73 7.47
C LEU A 55 -9.99 -3.90 8.35
N ALA A 56 -9.34 -4.16 9.47
CA ALA A 56 -9.71 -5.23 10.40
C ALA A 56 -11.12 -5.04 11.00
N ASN A 57 -11.53 -3.78 11.19
CA ASN A 57 -12.86 -3.40 11.69
C ASN A 57 -13.91 -3.25 10.57
N GLU A 58 -13.58 -3.61 9.33
CA GLU A 58 -14.46 -3.51 8.15
C GLU A 58 -14.96 -2.07 7.84
N GLU A 59 -14.22 -1.04 8.30
CA GLU A 59 -14.53 0.36 8.01
C GLU A 59 -14.15 0.77 6.57
N VAL A 60 -13.16 0.07 6.01
CA VAL A 60 -12.73 0.15 4.61
C VAL A 60 -12.67 -1.26 3.99
N ASP A 61 -12.84 -1.36 2.67
CA ASP A 61 -12.77 -2.65 1.95
C ASP A 61 -11.33 -3.07 1.66
N ALA A 62 -10.39 -2.11 1.59
CA ALA A 62 -8.97 -2.35 1.39
C ALA A 62 -8.13 -1.16 1.90
N HIS A 63 -6.82 -1.33 2.00
CA HIS A 63 -5.89 -0.21 2.11
C HIS A 63 -4.65 -0.44 1.27
N PHE A 64 -4.04 0.65 0.80
CA PHE A 64 -2.83 0.61 -0.01
C PHE A 64 -1.75 1.46 0.67
N THR A 65 -1.23 0.97 1.79
CA THR A 65 -0.37 1.78 2.67
C THR A 65 0.84 1.07 3.27
N MET A 66 0.98 -0.24 3.11
CA MET A 66 2.05 -1.00 3.76
C MET A 66 2.63 -2.10 2.87
N HIS A 67 3.70 -2.72 3.37
CA HIS A 67 4.32 -3.90 2.78
C HIS A 67 3.99 -5.17 3.57
N PHE A 68 4.23 -6.33 2.94
CA PHE A 68 3.87 -7.65 3.46
C PHE A 68 4.44 -7.97 4.86
N PRO A 69 5.72 -7.69 5.18
CA PRO A 69 6.24 -7.90 6.55
C PRO A 69 5.48 -7.15 7.64
N MET A 70 5.10 -5.89 7.40
CA MET A 70 4.29 -5.11 8.35
C MET A 70 2.89 -5.72 8.53
N MET A 71 2.26 -6.22 7.45
CA MET A 71 0.97 -6.91 7.52
C MET A 71 1.03 -8.13 8.43
N ASN A 72 2.03 -8.99 8.21
CA ASN A 72 2.20 -10.20 9.03
C ASN A 72 2.46 -9.86 10.50
N GLN A 73 3.21 -8.80 10.77
CA GLN A 73 3.43 -8.35 12.14
C GLN A 73 2.13 -7.84 12.78
N PHE A 74 1.30 -7.09 12.04
CA PHE A 74 0.00 -6.65 12.52
C PHE A 74 -0.93 -7.83 12.83
N ASN A 75 -1.06 -8.80 11.91
CA ASN A 75 -1.87 -10.00 12.12
C ASN A 75 -1.44 -10.78 13.38
N GLN A 76 -0.12 -10.95 13.59
CA GLN A 76 0.41 -11.63 14.78
C GLN A 76 0.11 -10.88 16.08
N ASN A 77 0.13 -9.54 16.06
CA ASN A 77 -0.04 -8.72 17.26
C ASN A 77 -1.51 -8.46 17.61
N SER A 78 -2.39 -8.44 16.62
CA SER A 78 -3.78 -7.99 16.76
C SER A 78 -4.80 -9.11 16.51
N ASP A 79 -4.36 -10.35 16.31
CA ASP A 79 -5.22 -11.51 15.96
C ASP A 79 -6.13 -11.22 14.75
N ALA A 80 -5.57 -10.48 13.79
CA ALA A 80 -6.26 -10.11 12.55
C ALA A 80 -5.89 -11.07 11.41
N GLU A 81 -6.77 -11.16 10.42
CA GLU A 81 -6.61 -12.03 9.24
C GLU A 81 -6.47 -11.20 7.95
N LEU A 82 -5.67 -10.14 7.98
CA LEU A 82 -5.43 -9.34 6.77
C LEU A 82 -4.67 -10.16 5.74
N VAL A 83 -5.07 -10.03 4.47
CA VAL A 83 -4.48 -10.77 3.35
C VAL A 83 -3.93 -9.82 2.29
N GLU A 84 -2.76 -10.16 1.75
CA GLU A 84 -2.22 -9.50 0.56
C GLU A 84 -2.96 -10.00 -0.68
N VAL A 85 -3.48 -9.07 -1.48
CA VAL A 85 -4.15 -9.40 -2.75
C VAL A 85 -3.12 -9.52 -3.88
N GLN A 86 -2.33 -8.46 -4.09
CA GLN A 86 -1.31 -8.41 -5.12
C GLN A 86 -0.26 -7.34 -4.79
N PRO A 87 1.05 -7.63 -4.97
CA PRO A 87 2.08 -6.62 -4.90
C PRO A 87 2.01 -5.68 -6.10
N ILE A 88 2.01 -4.37 -5.86
CA ILE A 88 1.89 -3.34 -6.93
C ILE A 88 3.26 -2.75 -7.30
N TYR A 89 4.02 -2.29 -6.31
CA TYR A 89 5.39 -1.81 -6.50
C TYR A 89 6.23 -2.08 -5.26
N TYR A 90 7.55 -2.03 -5.43
CA TYR A 90 8.50 -2.13 -4.33
C TYR A 90 9.23 -0.79 -4.18
N ALA A 91 9.01 -0.11 -3.05
CA ALA A 91 9.79 1.07 -2.71
C ALA A 91 11.21 0.63 -2.32
N ASN A 92 12.20 0.90 -3.17
CA ASN A 92 13.59 0.61 -2.84
C ASN A 92 14.06 1.48 -1.67
N PHE A 93 14.80 0.87 -0.75
CA PHE A 93 15.42 1.59 0.35
C PHE A 93 16.77 2.12 -0.11
N GLY A 94 17.11 3.32 0.34
CA GLY A 94 18.38 3.97 0.06
C GLY A 94 19.01 4.47 1.34
N LEU A 95 20.35 4.50 1.36
CA LEU A 95 21.08 5.28 2.34
C LEU A 95 21.06 6.74 1.90
N TYR A 96 20.68 7.63 2.81
CA TYR A 96 20.66 9.07 2.56
C TYR A 96 21.56 9.76 3.59
N ALA A 97 22.37 10.70 3.12
CA ALA A 97 23.19 11.55 3.96
C ALA A 97 22.90 13.02 3.62
N LYS A 98 22.98 13.89 4.64
CA LYS A 98 22.87 15.34 4.45
C LYS A 98 24.22 16.00 4.18
N GLU A 99 25.28 15.40 4.71
CA GLU A 99 26.63 15.98 4.75
C GLU A 99 27.60 15.34 3.74
N TYR A 100 27.20 14.23 3.12
CA TYR A 100 28.02 13.44 2.20
C TYR A 100 27.23 13.17 0.93
N ASP A 101 27.89 13.33 -0.22
CA ASP A 101 27.27 13.17 -1.54
C ASP A 101 27.54 11.77 -2.13
N SER A 102 28.49 11.03 -1.54
CA SER A 102 28.88 9.69 -1.97
C SER A 102 29.24 8.79 -0.79
N ILE A 103 29.24 7.47 -1.00
CA ILE A 103 29.54 6.51 0.07
C ILE A 103 31.02 6.55 0.46
N GLU A 104 31.89 6.94 -0.48
CA GLU A 104 33.32 7.08 -0.27
C GLU A 104 33.70 8.25 0.64
N GLU A 105 32.79 9.22 0.83
CA GLU A 105 32.98 10.38 1.71
C GLU A 105 32.60 10.10 3.16
N ILE A 106 31.91 8.98 3.43
CA ILE A 106 31.45 8.63 4.78
C ILE A 106 32.67 8.14 5.60
N PRO A 107 33.00 8.78 6.73
CA PRO A 107 34.12 8.36 7.56
C PRO A 107 33.83 7.03 8.25
N ASP A 108 34.88 6.26 8.54
CA ASP A 108 34.78 4.91 9.13
C ASP A 108 34.04 4.88 10.49
N ASP A 109 34.04 5.98 11.24
CA ASP A 109 33.38 6.14 12.53
C ASP A 109 32.00 6.83 12.45
N ALA A 110 31.44 6.96 11.25
CA ALA A 110 30.11 7.54 11.05
C ALA A 110 29.03 6.75 11.79
N THR A 111 28.06 7.48 12.34
CA THR A 111 26.85 6.89 12.93
C THR A 111 25.75 6.75 11.88
N ILE A 112 25.24 5.54 11.68
CA ILE A 112 24.15 5.25 10.75
C ILE A 112 22.85 5.07 11.53
N GLY A 113 21.85 5.90 11.21
CA GLY A 113 20.48 5.74 11.71
C GLY A 113 19.78 4.62 10.95
N ILE A 114 19.23 3.65 11.68
CA ILE A 114 18.46 2.52 11.12
C ILE A 114 17.05 2.49 11.71
N ALA A 115 16.14 1.80 11.03
CA ALA A 115 14.79 1.62 11.55
C ALA A 115 14.81 0.85 12.88
N ASN A 116 13.92 1.22 13.82
CA ASN A 116 13.85 0.63 15.15
C ASN A 116 12.74 -0.44 15.30
N ASN A 117 11.98 -0.70 14.24
CA ASN A 117 10.92 -1.71 14.23
C ASN A 117 11.33 -2.90 13.36
N PRO A 118 11.01 -4.15 13.74
CA PRO A 118 11.51 -5.36 13.06
C PRO A 118 11.25 -5.37 11.55
N ALA A 119 10.03 -5.01 11.13
CA ALA A 119 9.63 -5.09 9.72
C ALA A 119 10.41 -4.14 8.79
N ASN A 120 10.95 -3.03 9.31
CA ASN A 120 11.79 -2.10 8.55
C ASN A 120 13.29 -2.23 8.87
N LEU A 121 13.65 -2.82 10.01
CA LEU A 121 15.04 -3.08 10.39
C LEU A 121 15.72 -4.05 9.42
N ASP A 122 15.04 -5.14 9.05
CA ASP A 122 15.58 -6.11 8.09
C ASP A 122 15.93 -5.44 6.75
N ARG A 123 15.04 -4.56 6.26
CA ARG A 123 15.25 -3.77 5.03
C ARG A 123 16.36 -2.72 5.16
N SER A 124 16.74 -2.36 6.40
CA SER A 124 17.81 -1.39 6.68
C SER A 124 19.20 -2.03 6.73
N LEU A 125 19.30 -3.31 7.13
CA LEU A 125 20.57 -4.01 7.34
C LEU A 125 20.89 -5.03 6.25
N CYS A 126 19.88 -5.57 5.57
CA CYS A 126 20.03 -6.60 4.56
C CYS A 126 19.10 -6.31 3.36
N SER A 127 19.69 -5.75 2.31
CA SER A 127 19.21 -5.87 0.92
C SER A 127 20.37 -6.24 0.02
#